data_AF-A0A0X1KU45-F1
#
_entry.id   AF-A0A0X1KU45-F1
#
_cell.length_a   1.000
_cell.length_b   1.000
_cell.length_c   1.000
_cell.angle_alpha   90.00
_cell.angle_beta   90.00
_cell.angle_gamma   90.00
#
_symmetry.space_group_name_H-M   'P 1'
#
loop_
_entity.id
_entity.type
_entity.pdbx_description
1 polymer ?
#
loop_
_entity_poly.entity_id
_entity_poly.type
_entity_poly.pdbx_seq_one_letter_code
_entity_poly.pdbx_strand_id
1 'polypeptide(L)'
;MRFVLIVVLLVFLSSCIVLNEPSSDENLRIVVLAYRFGYNLSEEELLQIAERTSYDDEVLAYYEYFRTGNLPKFFQTKAAEIYDQRILNILKENLPIDETASATIIDAFDEPPAKNEWDPQVDQIDQDLVQRVHALLLNDWKIKGFFYSWCEKYSIGVSEEDLSLYAQFLVNACEASSKLTLKKTSEGYSTFFTDEVDLSLVPTELVLAICYVESKFFPGAFRCEIKDGTVRAISVGLGQILVDADSLTTQQDIGDGKKDLYTFELLNTHYFDELFKATDLTQVKVGVLFCRTLLSLLMQKFR
;
A
#
# COMPACT_ATOMS: atom_id res chain seq x y z
N MET A 1 62.56 -12.05 10.22
CA MET A 1 61.45 -12.15 11.20
C MET A 1 60.49 -10.95 11.22
N ARG A 2 60.89 -9.72 10.89
CA ARG A 2 59.95 -8.57 10.88
C ARG A 2 58.94 -8.54 9.71
N PHE A 3 59.29 -9.11 8.55
CA PHE A 3 58.40 -9.11 7.38
C PHE A 3 57.25 -10.15 7.45
N VAL A 4 57.46 -11.29 8.11
CA VAL A 4 56.44 -12.34 8.25
C VAL A 4 55.31 -11.88 9.18
N LEU A 5 55.64 -11.05 10.18
CA LEU A 5 54.67 -10.53 11.15
C LEU A 5 53.72 -9.48 10.55
N ILE A 6 54.16 -8.72 9.54
CA ILE A 6 53.33 -7.71 8.86
C ILE A 6 52.34 -8.38 7.90
N VAL A 7 52.73 -9.46 7.22
CA VAL A 7 51.84 -10.19 6.29
C VAL A 7 50.76 -10.95 7.05
N VAL A 8 51.08 -11.55 8.21
CA VAL A 8 50.08 -12.22 9.04
C VAL A 8 49.08 -11.22 9.64
N LEU A 9 49.51 -10.03 10.06
CA LEU A 9 48.60 -9.00 10.58
C LEU A 9 47.64 -8.45 9.51
N LEU A 10 48.10 -8.31 8.26
CA LEU A 10 47.27 -7.87 7.14
C LEU A 10 46.22 -8.91 6.73
N VAL A 11 46.53 -10.21 6.82
CA VAL A 11 45.56 -11.29 6.56
C VAL A 11 44.49 -11.37 7.66
N PHE A 12 44.83 -11.06 8.92
CA PHE A 12 43.84 -11.01 10.01
C PHE A 12 42.93 -9.76 9.94
N LEU A 13 43.42 -8.64 9.39
CA LEU A 13 42.61 -7.42 9.21
C LEU A 13 41.71 -7.47 7.98
N SER A 14 41.99 -8.33 6.99
CA SER A 14 41.12 -8.54 5.83
C SER A 14 40.04 -9.63 6.02
N SER A 15 39.97 -10.27 7.20
CA SER A 15 39.13 -11.45 7.43
C SER A 15 37.88 -11.22 8.30
N CYS A 16 37.53 -9.98 8.61
CA CYS A 16 36.31 -9.66 9.38
C CYS A 16 35.68 -8.34 8.91
N ILE A 17 35.32 -8.25 7.64
CA ILE A 17 34.13 -7.51 7.26
C ILE A 17 33.24 -8.57 6.61
N VAL A 18 32.52 -9.29 7.46
CA VAL A 18 31.27 -9.89 6.99
C VAL A 18 30.40 -8.67 6.71
N LEU A 19 30.32 -8.29 5.44
CA LEU A 19 29.16 -7.56 4.95
C LEU A 19 28.01 -8.52 5.26
N ASN A 20 27.36 -8.31 6.40
CA ASN A 20 26.03 -8.84 6.63
C ASN A 20 25.19 -8.13 5.57
N GLU A 21 25.09 -8.72 4.38
CA GLU A 21 23.91 -8.48 3.57
C GLU A 21 22.74 -8.80 4.49
N PRO A 22 21.83 -7.84 4.74
CA PRO A 22 20.69 -8.09 5.60
C PRO A 22 20.00 -9.33 5.06
N SER A 23 19.55 -10.21 5.95
CA SER A 23 18.78 -11.37 5.51
C SER A 23 17.59 -10.89 4.66
N SER A 24 17.11 -11.70 3.71
CA SER A 24 15.96 -11.33 2.87
C SER A 24 14.75 -10.82 3.68
N ASP A 25 14.63 -11.22 4.95
CA ASP A 25 13.58 -10.79 5.87
C ASP A 25 13.85 -9.42 6.52
N GLU A 26 15.12 -9.07 6.74
CA GLU A 26 15.53 -7.76 7.27
C GLU A 26 15.38 -6.66 6.22
N ASN A 27 15.75 -6.92 4.97
CA ASN A 27 15.47 -6.02 3.85
C ASN A 27 13.96 -5.78 3.68
N LEU A 28 13.15 -6.83 3.80
CA LEU A 28 11.70 -6.71 3.69
C LEU A 28 11.11 -5.88 4.84
N ARG A 29 11.64 -6.04 6.07
CA ARG A 29 11.27 -5.22 7.23
C ARG A 29 11.54 -3.73 6.96
N ILE A 30 12.71 -3.39 6.43
CA ILE A 30 13.07 -2.00 6.09
C ILE A 30 12.12 -1.43 5.03
N VAL A 31 11.83 -2.20 3.98
CA VAL A 31 10.87 -1.81 2.92
C VAL A 31 9.48 -1.52 3.50
N VAL A 32 8.98 -2.39 4.38
CA VAL A 32 7.67 -2.23 5.03
C VAL A 32 7.65 -0.98 5.93
N LEU A 33 8.70 -0.74 6.71
CA LEU A 33 8.79 0.47 7.53
C LEU A 33 8.86 1.74 6.67
N ALA A 34 9.65 1.71 5.59
CA ALA A 34 9.77 2.85 4.68
C ALA A 34 8.45 3.16 3.97
N TYR A 35 7.65 2.13 3.65
CA TYR A 35 6.31 2.30 3.10
C TYR A 35 5.42 3.14 4.03
N ARG A 36 5.49 2.87 5.34
CA ARG A 36 4.66 3.52 6.36
C ARG A 36 5.15 4.89 6.76
N PHE A 37 6.46 5.04 6.94
CA PHE A 37 7.04 6.20 7.62
C PHE A 37 7.73 7.18 6.67
N GLY A 38 8.01 6.78 5.43
CA GLY A 38 8.54 7.67 4.41
C GLY A 38 9.72 7.07 3.65
N TYR A 39 9.69 7.21 2.32
CA TYR A 39 10.73 6.69 1.43
C TYR A 39 12.07 7.42 1.55
N ASN A 40 12.11 8.60 2.18
CA ASN A 40 13.31 9.43 2.33
C ASN A 40 14.18 9.05 3.54
N LEU A 41 13.68 8.20 4.44
CA LEU A 41 14.42 7.76 5.63
C LEU A 41 15.59 6.83 5.27
N SER A 42 16.65 6.89 6.07
CA SER A 42 17.76 5.94 6.01
C SER A 42 17.41 4.60 6.66
N GLU A 43 18.20 3.58 6.38
CA GLU A 43 18.07 2.28 7.04
C GLU A 43 18.22 2.40 8.56
N GLU A 44 19.19 3.19 9.05
CA GLU A 44 19.37 3.36 10.49
C GLU A 44 18.18 4.05 11.17
N GLU A 45 17.56 5.03 10.50
CA GLU A 45 16.35 5.69 11.01
C GLU A 45 15.17 4.71 11.07
N LEU A 46 15.02 3.86 10.06
CA LEU A 46 13.96 2.85 9.99
C LEU A 46 14.15 1.78 11.07
N LEU A 47 15.37 1.32 11.30
CA LEU A 47 15.67 0.36 12.38
C LEU A 47 15.38 0.95 13.77
N GLN A 48 15.66 2.24 13.98
CA GLN A 48 15.28 2.92 15.23
C GLN A 48 13.75 3.05 15.40
N ILE A 49 13.01 3.17 14.30
CA ILE A 49 11.54 3.17 14.33
C ILE A 49 11.02 1.76 14.66
N ALA A 50 11.64 0.71 14.12
CA ALA A 50 11.29 -0.68 14.38
C ALA A 50 11.29 -1.01 15.88
N GLU A 51 12.17 -0.40 16.68
CA GLU A 51 12.19 -0.57 18.14
C GLU A 51 10.95 0.01 18.87
N ARG A 52 10.15 0.82 18.18
CA ARG A 52 9.05 1.62 18.78
C ARG A 52 7.68 1.31 18.17
N THR A 53 7.63 0.42 17.19
CA THR A 53 6.40 0.04 16.49
C THR A 53 6.34 -1.47 16.36
N SER A 54 5.15 -1.99 16.06
CA SER A 54 4.93 -3.39 15.68
C SER A 54 4.33 -3.50 14.27
N TYR A 55 4.36 -2.40 13.51
CA TYR A 55 3.72 -2.32 12.19
C TYR A 55 4.32 -3.32 11.21
N ASP A 56 5.65 -3.37 11.16
CA ASP A 56 6.41 -4.31 10.35
C ASP A 56 6.18 -5.76 10.76
N ASP A 57 6.19 -6.06 12.07
CA ASP A 57 5.86 -7.39 12.57
C ASP A 57 4.45 -7.82 12.13
N GLU A 58 3.47 -6.91 12.18
CA GLU A 58 2.10 -7.19 11.76
C GLU A 58 2.00 -7.48 10.25
N VAL A 59 2.58 -6.61 9.41
CA VAL A 59 2.60 -6.79 7.95
C VAL A 59 3.30 -8.09 7.58
N LEU A 60 4.47 -8.37 8.16
CA LEU A 60 5.23 -9.60 7.87
C LEU A 60 4.48 -10.86 8.32
N ALA A 61 3.71 -10.78 9.40
CA ALA A 61 2.89 -11.90 9.85
C ALA A 61 1.72 -12.18 8.89
N TYR A 62 1.08 -11.15 8.32
CA TYR A 62 0.06 -11.34 7.29
C TYR A 62 0.66 -11.75 5.94
N TYR A 63 1.85 -11.26 5.60
CA TYR A 63 2.60 -11.72 4.43
C TYR A 63 2.87 -13.23 4.51
N GLU A 64 3.34 -13.71 5.67
CA GLU A 64 3.57 -15.14 5.90
C GLU A 64 2.26 -15.95 5.88
N TYR A 65 1.17 -15.40 6.41
CA TYR A 65 -0.15 -16.01 6.30
C TYR A 65 -0.57 -16.17 4.84
N PHE A 66 -0.44 -15.14 4.02
CA PHE A 66 -0.81 -15.21 2.61
C PHE A 66 0.07 -16.17 1.81
N ARG A 67 1.30 -16.42 2.25
CA ARG A 67 2.20 -17.42 1.65
C ARG A 67 1.91 -18.86 2.09
N THR A 68 1.55 -19.07 3.36
CA THR A 68 1.55 -20.42 3.96
C THR A 68 0.20 -20.90 4.49
N GLY A 69 -0.75 -20.00 4.66
CA GLY A 69 -2.04 -20.27 5.31
C GLY A 69 -1.98 -20.33 6.85
N ASN A 70 -0.80 -20.14 7.46
CA ASN A 70 -0.67 -20.12 8.91
C ASN A 70 -1.15 -18.77 9.46
N LEU A 71 -2.33 -18.76 10.08
CA LEU A 71 -2.87 -17.54 10.69
C LEU A 71 -1.92 -16.99 11.74
N PRO A 72 -1.65 -15.67 11.74
CA PRO A 72 -0.83 -15.06 12.77
C PRO A 72 -1.55 -15.18 14.12
N LYS A 73 -0.78 -15.27 15.21
CA LYS A 73 -1.36 -15.10 16.56
C LYS A 73 -2.02 -13.72 16.58
N PHE A 74 -3.33 -13.68 16.85
CA PHE A 74 -4.17 -12.48 16.72
C PHE A 74 -3.46 -11.21 17.21
N PHE A 75 -3.15 -10.32 16.27
CA PHE A 75 -2.84 -8.93 16.58
C PHE A 75 -4.16 -8.18 16.71
N GLN A 76 -4.38 -7.51 17.84
CA GLN A 76 -5.47 -6.54 17.93
C GLN A 76 -5.17 -5.41 16.97
N THR A 77 -5.83 -5.45 15.82
CA THR A 77 -5.80 -4.37 14.85
C THR A 77 -6.68 -3.25 15.40
N LYS A 78 -6.06 -2.18 15.86
CA LYS A 78 -6.79 -0.98 16.26
C LYS A 78 -7.28 -0.28 15.00
N ALA A 79 -8.59 -0.07 14.91
CA ALA A 79 -9.15 0.84 13.92
C ALA A 79 -8.50 2.22 14.10
N ALA A 80 -7.88 2.75 13.06
CA ALA A 80 -7.43 4.13 13.07
C ALA A 80 -8.62 5.04 12.82
N GLU A 81 -9.29 5.48 13.88
CA GLU A 81 -10.43 6.39 13.81
C GLU A 81 -9.99 7.85 13.79
N ILE A 82 -9.18 8.24 12.80
CA ILE A 82 -8.95 9.65 12.51
C ILE A 82 -9.50 9.92 11.11
N TYR A 83 -10.82 10.05 11.00
CA TYR A 83 -11.50 10.41 9.77
C TYR A 83 -12.32 11.69 9.95
N ASP A 84 -12.44 12.46 8.87
CA ASP A 84 -13.23 13.69 8.80
C ASP A 84 -14.45 13.46 7.89
N GLN A 85 -15.64 13.86 8.36
CA GLN A 85 -16.88 13.64 7.62
C GLN A 85 -16.91 14.34 6.26
N ARG A 86 -16.23 15.49 6.12
CA ARG A 86 -16.16 16.23 4.85
C ARG A 86 -15.40 15.42 3.81
N ILE A 87 -14.30 14.79 4.21
CA ILE A 87 -13.51 13.90 3.34
C ILE A 87 -14.32 12.67 2.96
N LEU A 88 -15.03 12.05 3.91
CA LEU A 88 -15.93 10.94 3.62
C LEU A 88 -16.97 11.32 2.55
N ASN A 89 -17.58 12.50 2.67
CA ASN A 89 -18.58 12.96 1.70
C ASN A 89 -17.95 13.13 0.31
N ILE A 90 -16.79 13.78 0.20
CA ILE A 90 -16.07 13.95 -1.06
C ILE A 90 -15.78 12.59 -1.71
N LEU A 91 -15.27 11.62 -0.95
CA LEU A 91 -14.98 10.29 -1.49
C LEU A 91 -16.25 9.55 -1.92
N LYS A 92 -17.36 9.67 -1.17
CA LYS A 92 -18.66 9.06 -1.54
C LYS A 92 -19.23 9.64 -2.83
N GLU A 93 -19.14 10.96 -3.01
CA GLU A 93 -19.66 11.65 -4.21
C GLU A 93 -18.91 11.28 -5.50
N ASN A 94 -17.70 10.73 -5.38
CA ASN A 94 -16.89 10.30 -6.52
C ASN A 94 -16.95 8.79 -6.77
N LEU A 95 -17.79 8.03 -6.06
CA LEU A 95 -17.99 6.62 -6.37
C LEU A 95 -18.88 6.46 -7.61
N PRO A 96 -18.62 5.47 -8.48
CA PRO A 96 -19.41 5.16 -9.68
C PRO A 96 -20.80 4.54 -9.38
N ILE A 97 -21.43 4.89 -8.26
CA ILE A 97 -22.72 4.33 -7.84
C ILE A 97 -23.86 5.23 -8.35
N ASP A 98 -24.70 4.69 -9.23
CA ASP A 98 -26.02 5.26 -9.53
C ASP A 98 -26.97 4.94 -8.35
N GLU A 99 -27.68 5.95 -7.82
CA GLU A 99 -28.59 5.83 -6.65
C GLU A 99 -29.73 4.81 -6.84
N THR A 100 -29.82 4.17 -8.01
CA THR A 100 -30.93 3.31 -8.43
C THR A 100 -30.64 1.80 -8.42
N ALA A 101 -29.40 1.35 -8.18
CA ALA A 101 -29.04 -0.07 -8.07
C ALA A 101 -28.44 -0.40 -6.69
N SER A 102 -28.71 -1.61 -6.15
CA SER A 102 -27.97 -2.12 -5.00
C SER A 102 -26.54 -2.43 -5.44
N ALA A 103 -25.68 -1.41 -5.47
CA ALA A 103 -24.29 -1.56 -5.88
C ALA A 103 -23.61 -2.61 -5.00
N THR A 104 -23.01 -3.62 -5.63
CA THR A 104 -22.09 -4.51 -4.94
C THR A 104 -20.81 -3.73 -4.61
N ILE A 105 -20.01 -4.23 -3.66
CA ILE A 105 -18.73 -3.57 -3.33
C ILE A 105 -17.79 -3.46 -4.55
N ILE A 106 -17.86 -4.41 -5.49
CA ILE A 106 -17.05 -4.36 -6.72
C ILE A 106 -17.53 -3.21 -7.60
N ASP A 107 -18.84 -3.10 -7.83
CA ASP A 107 -19.40 -2.03 -8.67
C ASP A 107 -19.03 -0.63 -8.14
N ALA A 108 -18.95 -0.49 -6.81
CA ALA A 108 -18.58 0.75 -6.15
C ALA A 108 -17.08 1.12 -6.30
N PHE A 109 -16.20 0.17 -6.63
CA PHE A 109 -14.75 0.37 -6.55
C PHE A 109 -13.94 -0.30 -7.70
N ASP A 110 -14.58 -0.61 -8.83
CA ASP A 110 -13.97 -1.20 -10.05
C ASP A 110 -14.12 -0.30 -11.28
N GLU A 111 -13.73 0.98 -11.18
CA GLU A 111 -13.46 1.74 -12.40
C GLU A 111 -12.14 1.26 -13.05
N PRO A 112 -12.14 1.04 -14.38
CA PRO A 112 -10.92 0.66 -15.08
C PRO A 112 -9.87 1.78 -15.00
N PRO A 113 -8.58 1.45 -14.94
CA PRO A 113 -7.52 2.45 -14.94
C PRO A 113 -7.50 3.23 -16.26
N ALA A 114 -6.89 4.42 -16.25
CA ALA A 114 -6.86 5.33 -17.41
C ALA A 114 -6.25 4.73 -18.68
N LYS A 115 -5.36 3.73 -18.56
CA LYS A 115 -4.77 2.99 -19.67
C LYS A 115 -5.07 1.50 -19.52
N ASN A 116 -5.58 0.89 -20.60
CA ASN A 116 -5.88 -0.55 -20.63
C ASN A 116 -4.66 -1.44 -20.33
N GLU A 117 -3.46 -0.98 -20.66
CA GLU A 117 -2.22 -1.71 -20.37
C GLU A 117 -1.94 -1.85 -18.87
N TRP A 118 -2.56 -1.04 -18.02
CA TRP A 118 -2.46 -1.11 -16.56
C TRP A 118 -3.45 -2.10 -15.92
N ASP A 119 -4.27 -2.79 -16.71
CA ASP A 119 -5.16 -3.88 -16.28
C ASP A 119 -4.93 -5.15 -17.14
N PRO A 120 -3.73 -5.74 -17.08
CA PRO A 120 -3.40 -6.90 -17.88
C PRO A 120 -4.18 -8.13 -17.41
N GLN A 121 -4.58 -8.98 -18.36
CA GLN A 121 -5.31 -10.21 -18.05
C GLN A 121 -4.45 -11.19 -17.23
N VAL A 122 -5.09 -11.91 -16.31
CA VAL A 122 -4.49 -12.97 -15.50
C VAL A 122 -5.06 -14.31 -15.95
N ASP A 123 -4.19 -15.20 -16.43
CA ASP A 123 -4.61 -16.48 -17.02
C ASP A 123 -5.03 -17.50 -15.96
N GLN A 124 -4.38 -17.47 -14.80
CA GLN A 124 -4.66 -18.36 -13.68
C GLN A 124 -4.44 -17.60 -12.38
N ILE A 125 -5.45 -17.66 -11.51
CA ILE A 125 -5.42 -17.00 -10.20
C ILE A 125 -5.20 -18.05 -9.12
N ASP A 126 -4.32 -17.76 -8.16
CA ASP A 126 -4.09 -18.62 -6.99
C ASP A 126 -5.35 -18.72 -6.11
N GLN A 127 -6.05 -19.84 -6.24
CA GLN A 127 -7.28 -20.11 -5.49
C GLN A 127 -7.04 -20.28 -3.99
N ASP A 128 -5.87 -20.74 -3.57
CA ASP A 128 -5.56 -20.86 -2.15
C ASP A 128 -5.36 -19.45 -1.55
N LEU A 129 -4.74 -18.54 -2.30
CA LEU A 129 -4.61 -17.14 -1.89
C LEU A 129 -5.98 -16.43 -1.81
N VAL A 130 -6.87 -16.67 -2.77
CA VAL A 130 -8.26 -16.18 -2.74
C VAL A 130 -8.99 -16.66 -1.48
N GLN A 131 -8.86 -17.94 -1.14
CA GLN A 131 -9.47 -18.49 0.08
C GLN A 131 -8.93 -17.82 1.35
N ARG A 132 -7.64 -17.50 1.41
CA ARG A 132 -7.02 -16.79 2.55
C ARG A 132 -7.54 -15.36 2.68
N VAL A 133 -7.64 -14.61 1.57
CA VAL A 133 -8.24 -13.26 1.57
C VAL A 133 -9.71 -13.32 2.00
N HIS A 134 -10.47 -14.25 1.44
CA HIS A 134 -11.88 -14.45 1.78
C HIS A 134 -12.07 -14.79 3.27
N ALA A 135 -11.22 -15.64 3.84
CA ALA A 135 -11.30 -16.00 5.25
C ALA A 135 -11.15 -14.78 6.19
N LEU A 136 -10.25 -13.84 5.86
CA LEU A 136 -10.08 -12.61 6.64
C LEU A 136 -11.29 -11.67 6.50
N LEU A 137 -11.79 -11.47 5.27
CA LEU A 137 -13.00 -10.68 5.01
C LEU A 137 -14.22 -11.24 5.75
N LEU A 138 -14.44 -12.55 5.67
CA LEU A 138 -15.55 -13.23 6.34
C LEU A 138 -15.44 -13.13 7.86
N ASN A 139 -14.22 -13.25 8.41
CA ASN A 139 -14.00 -13.09 9.83
C ASN A 139 -14.30 -11.65 10.28
N ASP A 140 -13.76 -10.63 9.60
CA ASP A 140 -14.05 -9.21 9.89
C ASP A 140 -15.57 -8.93 9.80
N TRP A 141 -16.23 -9.42 8.75
CA TRP A 141 -17.67 -9.28 8.56
C TRP A 141 -18.47 -9.87 9.74
N LYS A 142 -18.16 -11.11 10.16
CA LYS A 142 -18.85 -11.80 11.25
C LYS A 142 -18.71 -11.10 12.60
N ILE A 143 -17.54 -10.52 12.87
CA ILE A 143 -17.30 -9.78 14.11
C ILE A 143 -17.72 -8.31 14.03
N LYS A 144 -18.29 -7.87 12.88
CA LYS A 144 -18.59 -6.47 12.58
C LYS A 144 -17.38 -5.56 12.75
N GLY A 145 -16.27 -5.99 12.17
CA GLY A 145 -14.97 -5.33 12.24
C GLY A 145 -14.88 -4.07 11.38
N PHE A 146 -13.66 -3.75 10.97
CA PHE A 146 -13.36 -2.48 10.31
C PHE A 146 -13.90 -2.42 8.88
N PHE A 147 -13.77 -3.51 8.12
CA PHE A 147 -14.29 -3.62 6.77
C PHE A 147 -15.81 -3.48 6.79
N TYR A 148 -16.49 -4.18 7.70
CA TYR A 148 -17.93 -4.03 7.93
C TYR A 148 -18.30 -2.58 8.25
N SER A 149 -17.58 -1.95 9.19
CA SER A 149 -17.85 -0.59 9.64
C SER A 149 -17.72 0.46 8.52
N TRP A 150 -16.80 0.27 7.58
CA TRP A 150 -16.69 1.13 6.42
C TRP A 150 -17.80 0.91 5.40
N CYS A 151 -18.21 -0.34 5.16
CA CYS A 151 -19.37 -0.63 4.31
C CYS A 151 -20.61 0.12 4.82
N GLU A 152 -20.84 0.12 6.14
CA GLU A 152 -21.93 0.89 6.77
C GLU A 152 -21.80 2.41 6.55
N LYS A 153 -20.59 2.99 6.72
CA LYS A 153 -20.34 4.43 6.49
C LYS A 153 -20.59 4.85 5.04
N TYR A 154 -20.20 4.00 4.11
CA TYR A 154 -20.42 4.21 2.67
C TYR A 154 -21.84 3.85 2.24
N SER A 155 -22.62 3.18 3.10
CA SER A 155 -23.97 2.69 2.80
C SER A 155 -23.96 1.66 1.66
N ILE A 156 -22.92 0.82 1.62
CA ILE A 156 -22.76 -0.27 0.65
C ILE A 156 -23.30 -1.56 1.27
N GLY A 157 -24.28 -2.18 0.60
CA GLY A 157 -24.80 -3.48 0.98
C GLY A 157 -23.85 -4.60 0.55
N VAL A 158 -23.44 -5.46 1.47
CA VAL A 158 -22.55 -6.60 1.19
C VAL A 158 -23.15 -7.86 1.79
N SER A 159 -23.23 -8.91 0.97
CA SER A 159 -23.61 -10.27 1.37
C SER A 159 -22.36 -11.15 1.54
N GLU A 160 -22.50 -12.34 2.14
CA GLU A 160 -21.37 -13.29 2.22
C GLU A 160 -20.89 -13.75 0.83
N GLU A 161 -21.78 -13.82 -0.17
CA GLU A 161 -21.42 -14.16 -1.55
C GLU A 161 -20.52 -13.07 -2.18
N ASP A 162 -20.85 -11.79 -1.92
CA ASP A 162 -20.05 -10.66 -2.37
C ASP A 162 -18.62 -10.70 -1.81
N LEU A 163 -18.43 -11.18 -0.57
CA LEU A 163 -17.09 -11.31 0.02
C LEU A 163 -16.19 -12.28 -0.76
N SER A 164 -16.76 -13.36 -1.30
CA SER A 164 -16.01 -14.33 -2.10
C SER A 164 -15.62 -13.74 -3.45
N LEU A 165 -16.56 -13.05 -4.12
CA LEU A 165 -16.29 -12.38 -5.39
C LEU A 165 -15.26 -11.25 -5.21
N TYR A 166 -15.39 -10.49 -4.13
CA TYR A 166 -14.49 -9.40 -3.80
C TYR A 166 -13.07 -9.90 -3.46
N ALA A 167 -12.95 -11.00 -2.73
CA ALA A 167 -11.66 -11.65 -2.50
C ALA A 167 -10.98 -12.06 -3.80
N GLN A 168 -11.74 -12.67 -4.72
CA GLN A 168 -11.24 -13.06 -6.05
C GLN A 168 -10.79 -11.83 -6.84
N PHE A 169 -11.55 -10.74 -6.78
CA PHE A 169 -11.24 -9.48 -7.45
C PHE A 169 -9.95 -8.82 -6.91
N LEU A 170 -9.78 -8.77 -5.59
CA LEU A 170 -8.57 -8.24 -4.94
C LEU A 170 -7.31 -8.99 -5.35
N VAL A 171 -7.36 -10.33 -5.31
CA VAL A 171 -6.21 -11.16 -5.71
C VAL A 171 -5.90 -10.94 -7.19
N ASN A 172 -6.92 -10.94 -8.05
CA ASN A 172 -6.76 -10.67 -9.48
C ASN A 172 -6.08 -9.32 -9.74
N ALA A 173 -6.53 -8.24 -9.09
CA ALA A 173 -5.92 -6.92 -9.24
C ALA A 173 -4.45 -6.90 -8.77
N CYS A 174 -4.15 -7.58 -7.66
CA CYS A 174 -2.79 -7.71 -7.15
C CYS A 174 -1.89 -8.53 -8.10
N GLU A 175 -2.38 -9.61 -8.69
CA GLU A 175 -1.63 -10.41 -9.67
C GLU A 175 -1.46 -9.69 -11.00
N ALA A 176 -2.51 -9.04 -11.52
CA ALA A 176 -2.46 -8.27 -12.76
C ALA A 176 -1.38 -7.20 -12.70
N SER A 177 -1.38 -6.40 -11.62
CA SER A 177 -0.38 -5.34 -11.44
C SER A 177 1.08 -5.86 -11.37
N SER A 178 1.31 -7.13 -11.01
CA SER A 178 2.67 -7.72 -11.00
C SER A 178 3.29 -7.89 -12.39
N LYS A 179 2.46 -7.88 -13.45
CA LYS A 179 2.91 -8.06 -14.85
C LYS A 179 3.37 -6.75 -15.51
N LEU A 180 3.38 -5.65 -14.76
CA LEU A 180 3.65 -4.32 -15.30
C LEU A 180 5.09 -3.89 -15.08
N THR A 181 5.54 -3.04 -16.00
CA THR A 181 6.78 -2.29 -15.88
C THR A 181 6.46 -0.84 -16.21
N LEU A 182 6.65 0.05 -15.25
CA LEU A 182 6.36 1.47 -15.41
C LEU A 182 7.63 2.20 -15.83
N LYS A 183 7.48 3.15 -16.76
CA LYS A 183 8.57 4.04 -17.18
C LYS A 183 8.37 5.41 -16.57
N LYS A 184 9.45 6.01 -16.11
CA LYS A 184 9.42 7.38 -15.62
C LYS A 184 9.12 8.33 -16.77
N THR A 185 8.18 9.24 -16.58
CA THR A 185 7.72 10.15 -17.64
C THR A 185 8.09 11.61 -17.42
N SER A 186 8.56 11.96 -16.21
CA SER A 186 9.04 13.31 -15.89
C SER A 186 10.54 13.39 -15.63
N GLU A 187 11.08 14.58 -15.85
CA GLU A 187 12.47 14.93 -15.59
C GLU A 187 12.65 15.24 -14.09
N GLY A 188 13.60 14.58 -13.43
CA GLY A 188 13.87 14.84 -12.01
C GLY A 188 15.10 14.10 -11.47
N TYR A 189 15.85 14.77 -10.59
CA TYR A 189 17.18 14.34 -10.10
C TYR A 189 17.17 13.39 -8.90
N SER A 190 16.01 13.03 -8.35
CA SER A 190 15.96 12.09 -7.22
C SER A 190 16.39 10.70 -7.68
N THR A 191 17.36 10.11 -6.98
CA THR A 191 17.82 8.73 -7.22
C THR A 191 16.81 7.69 -6.78
N PHE A 192 15.81 8.06 -5.97
CA PHE A 192 14.72 7.16 -5.58
C PHE A 192 13.77 6.87 -6.74
N PHE A 193 13.45 7.88 -7.56
CA PHE A 193 12.55 7.72 -8.71
C PHE A 193 13.37 7.26 -9.92
N THR A 194 13.50 5.94 -10.05
CA THR A 194 14.24 5.25 -11.12
C THR A 194 13.55 5.40 -12.48
N ASP A 195 14.32 5.25 -13.56
CA ASP A 195 13.81 5.33 -14.94
C ASP A 195 12.77 4.24 -15.26
N GLU A 196 12.89 3.08 -14.60
CA GLU A 196 12.01 1.94 -14.75
C GLU A 196 11.68 1.34 -13.38
N VAL A 197 10.41 0.96 -13.19
CA VAL A 197 9.89 0.30 -12.00
C VAL A 197 9.29 -1.03 -12.42
N ASP A 198 9.99 -2.11 -12.06
CA ASP A 198 9.51 -3.47 -12.28
C ASP A 198 8.55 -3.86 -11.14
N LEU A 199 7.27 -4.03 -11.48
CA LEU A 199 6.23 -4.35 -10.50
C LEU A 199 6.21 -5.84 -10.12
N SER A 200 6.95 -6.68 -10.84
CA SER A 200 7.11 -8.11 -10.54
C SER A 200 8.01 -8.37 -9.32
N LEU A 201 8.80 -7.37 -8.91
CA LEU A 201 9.72 -7.47 -7.77
C LEU A 201 9.00 -7.64 -6.44
N VAL A 202 7.75 -7.18 -6.36
CA VAL A 202 6.93 -7.22 -5.16
C VAL A 202 6.05 -8.48 -5.21
N PRO A 203 6.10 -9.38 -4.22
CA PRO A 203 5.17 -10.50 -4.16
C PRO A 203 3.71 -10.03 -3.98
N THR A 204 2.76 -10.73 -4.60
CA THR A 204 1.32 -10.46 -4.46
C THR A 204 0.86 -10.51 -3.01
N GLU A 205 1.39 -11.45 -2.25
CA GLU A 205 1.12 -11.63 -0.83
C GLU A 205 1.54 -10.43 0.01
N LEU A 206 2.62 -9.72 -0.38
CA LEU A 206 3.07 -8.52 0.33
C LEU A 206 2.12 -7.35 0.09
N VAL A 207 1.65 -7.17 -1.16
CA VAL A 207 0.64 -6.16 -1.48
C VAL A 207 -0.63 -6.41 -0.69
N LEU A 208 -1.12 -7.66 -0.66
CA LEU A 208 -2.29 -8.04 0.12
C LEU A 208 -2.09 -7.84 1.63
N ALA A 209 -0.90 -8.13 2.16
CA ALA A 209 -0.56 -7.87 3.56
C ALA A 209 -0.65 -6.38 3.90
N ILE A 210 -0.07 -5.51 3.07
CA ILE A 210 -0.17 -4.06 3.22
C ILE A 210 -1.63 -3.63 3.16
N CYS A 211 -2.39 -4.05 2.13
CA CYS A 211 -3.79 -3.69 1.99
C CYS A 211 -4.64 -4.15 3.19
N TYR A 212 -4.36 -5.32 3.75
CA TYR A 212 -5.07 -5.79 4.93
C TYR A 212 -4.71 -4.99 6.19
N VAL A 213 -3.42 -4.74 6.44
CA VAL A 213 -2.98 -3.98 7.62
C VAL A 213 -3.49 -2.55 7.55
N GLU A 214 -3.37 -1.90 6.39
CA GLU A 214 -3.65 -0.47 6.22
C GLU A 214 -5.13 -0.14 6.09
N SER A 215 -5.93 -0.99 5.45
CA SER A 215 -7.35 -0.70 5.18
C SER A 215 -8.32 -1.84 5.47
N LYS A 216 -7.82 -3.00 5.93
CA LYS A 216 -8.60 -4.25 6.04
C LYS A 216 -9.34 -4.56 4.74
N PHE A 217 -8.67 -4.29 3.62
CA PHE A 217 -9.19 -4.43 2.27
C PHE A 217 -10.36 -3.51 1.89
N PHE A 218 -10.68 -2.47 2.66
CA PHE A 218 -11.71 -1.53 2.27
C PHE A 218 -11.13 -0.37 1.41
N PRO A 219 -11.52 -0.21 0.13
CA PRO A 219 -10.85 0.73 -0.77
C PRO A 219 -11.07 2.20 -0.41
N GLY A 220 -12.27 2.54 0.09
CA GLY A 220 -12.59 3.90 0.55
C GLY A 220 -12.04 4.24 1.94
N ALA A 221 -11.23 3.39 2.56
CA ALA A 221 -10.71 3.68 3.90
C ALA A 221 -9.73 4.86 3.82
N PHE A 222 -9.72 5.72 4.83
CA PHE A 222 -8.79 6.84 4.89
C PHE A 222 -8.48 7.29 6.31
N ARG A 223 -7.38 8.03 6.45
CA ARG A 223 -6.97 8.75 7.66
C ARG A 223 -6.58 10.17 7.33
N CYS A 224 -6.95 11.11 8.18
CA CYS A 224 -6.63 12.53 8.02
C CYS A 224 -5.52 12.97 8.97
N GLU A 225 -4.60 13.79 8.47
CA GLU A 225 -3.72 14.60 9.29
C GLU A 225 -4.39 15.96 9.54
N ILE A 226 -4.91 16.15 10.76
CA ILE A 226 -5.64 17.36 11.14
C ILE A 226 -4.75 18.25 12.00
N LYS A 227 -4.57 19.50 11.58
CA LYS A 227 -3.82 20.51 12.34
C LYS A 227 -4.64 21.80 12.39
N ASP A 228 -4.88 22.29 13.60
CA ASP A 228 -5.63 23.52 13.87
C ASP A 228 -7.04 23.54 13.23
N GLY A 229 -7.69 22.36 13.16
CA GLY A 229 -9.03 22.18 12.57
C GLY A 229 -9.05 22.02 11.05
N THR A 230 -7.90 22.18 10.39
CA THR A 230 -7.72 21.99 8.95
C THR A 230 -7.17 20.60 8.66
N VAL A 231 -7.75 19.90 7.68
CA VAL A 231 -7.19 18.67 7.13
C VAL A 231 -6.04 19.05 6.19
N ARG A 232 -4.81 18.59 6.47
CA ARG A 232 -3.60 18.94 5.70
C ARG A 232 -3.23 17.88 4.67
N ALA A 233 -3.31 16.63 5.07
CA ALA A 233 -2.99 15.49 4.23
C ALA A 233 -3.92 14.33 4.57
N ILE A 234 -4.08 13.43 3.60
CA ILE A 234 -5.02 12.32 3.68
C ILE A 234 -4.32 11.06 3.17
N SER A 235 -4.21 10.05 4.02
CA SER A 235 -3.85 8.71 3.57
C SER A 235 -5.13 8.00 3.12
N VAL A 236 -5.22 7.57 1.87
CA VAL A 236 -6.46 7.00 1.29
C VAL A 236 -6.17 5.77 0.43
N GLY A 237 -7.19 4.94 0.23
CA GLY A 237 -7.08 3.76 -0.61
C GLY A 237 -6.66 2.51 0.17
N LEU A 238 -6.58 1.39 -0.55
CA LEU A 238 -6.21 0.10 0.00
C LEU A 238 -4.86 0.13 0.72
N GLY A 239 -3.87 0.78 0.10
CA GLY A 239 -2.52 0.96 0.63
C GLY A 239 -2.32 2.23 1.47
N GLN A 240 -3.37 3.05 1.65
CA GLN A 240 -3.28 4.29 2.42
C GLN A 240 -2.19 5.25 1.92
N ILE A 241 -2.16 5.50 0.61
CA ILE A 241 -1.22 6.42 -0.03
C ILE A 241 -1.50 7.84 0.46
N LEU A 242 -0.44 8.55 0.86
CA LEU A 242 -0.53 9.92 1.35
C LEU A 242 -0.75 10.89 0.18
N VAL A 243 -1.76 11.74 0.33
CA VAL A 243 -2.25 12.71 -0.65
C VAL A 243 -2.33 14.08 0.03
N ASP A 244 -2.08 15.13 -0.75
CA ASP A 244 -2.42 16.48 -0.33
C ASP A 244 -3.94 16.66 -0.20
N ALA A 245 -4.41 17.26 0.88
CA ALA A 245 -5.82 17.61 1.03
C ALA A 245 -6.31 18.55 -0.11
N ASP A 246 -5.46 19.46 -0.59
CA ASP A 246 -5.73 20.35 -1.73
C ASP A 246 -5.86 19.60 -3.07
N SER A 247 -5.43 18.34 -3.15
CA SER A 247 -5.66 17.47 -4.33
C SER A 247 -7.07 16.89 -4.39
N LEU A 248 -7.82 16.89 -3.28
CA LEU A 248 -9.18 16.36 -3.18
C LEU A 248 -10.24 17.45 -3.37
N THR A 249 -9.97 18.69 -2.97
CA THR A 249 -10.95 19.78 -3.00
C THR A 249 -10.27 21.14 -2.90
N THR A 250 -11.02 22.20 -3.20
CA THR A 250 -10.60 23.61 -3.03
C THR A 250 -11.37 24.32 -1.91
N GLN A 251 -12.10 23.57 -1.08
CA GLN A 251 -12.81 24.11 0.09
C GLN A 251 -11.82 24.69 1.12
N GLN A 252 -12.07 25.92 1.58
CA GLN A 252 -11.09 26.68 2.39
C GLN A 252 -10.73 26.07 3.76
N ASP A 253 -11.49 25.09 4.24
CA ASP A 253 -11.32 24.40 5.51
C ASP A 253 -10.65 23.01 5.35
N ILE A 254 -10.21 22.67 4.13
CA ILE A 254 -9.45 21.48 3.75
C ILE A 254 -8.25 21.97 2.90
N GLY A 255 -7.02 21.64 3.31
CA GLY A 255 -5.79 22.16 2.70
C GLY A 255 -5.35 23.54 3.22
N ASP A 256 -4.23 24.07 2.71
CA ASP A 256 -3.84 25.49 2.86
C ASP A 256 -3.98 26.29 1.56
N GLY A 257 -4.48 25.67 0.49
CA GLY A 257 -4.46 26.26 -0.83
C GLY A 257 -3.08 26.21 -1.48
N LYS A 258 -2.13 25.43 -0.93
CA LYS A 258 -0.83 25.18 -1.53
C LYS A 258 -0.64 23.68 -1.71
N LYS A 259 -0.71 23.27 -2.98
CA LYS A 259 -0.44 21.89 -3.37
C LYS A 259 1.04 21.52 -3.14
N ASP A 260 1.29 20.75 -2.11
CA ASP A 260 2.51 20.03 -1.81
C ASP A 260 2.55 18.69 -2.57
N LEU A 261 3.77 18.13 -2.67
CA LEU A 261 4.02 16.88 -3.39
C LEU A 261 4.17 15.73 -2.38
N TYR A 262 3.05 15.13 -1.99
CA TYR A 262 3.05 13.89 -1.22
C TYR A 262 3.22 12.67 -2.14
N THR A 263 3.17 11.47 -1.57
CA THR A 263 3.42 10.22 -2.29
C THR A 263 2.53 10.07 -3.52
N PHE A 264 1.25 10.40 -3.42
CA PHE A 264 0.34 10.37 -4.57
C PHE A 264 0.80 11.29 -5.69
N GLU A 265 1.02 12.57 -5.39
CA GLU A 265 1.42 13.57 -6.39
C GLU A 265 2.75 13.17 -7.05
N LEU A 266 3.72 12.71 -6.26
CA LEU A 266 5.02 12.27 -6.76
C LEU A 266 4.92 11.07 -7.70
N LEU A 267 4.17 10.03 -7.32
CA LEU A 267 3.99 8.86 -8.19
C LEU A 267 3.18 9.20 -9.44
N ASN A 268 2.13 10.02 -9.30
CA ASN A 268 1.28 10.44 -10.39
C ASN A 268 2.07 11.25 -11.45
N THR A 269 2.94 12.17 -11.00
CA THR A 269 3.83 12.94 -11.87
C THR A 269 4.98 12.11 -12.45
N HIS A 270 5.54 11.14 -11.70
CA HIS A 270 6.69 10.38 -12.18
C HIS A 270 6.34 9.19 -13.06
N TYR A 271 5.21 8.50 -12.85
CA TYR A 271 4.92 7.23 -13.52
C TYR A 271 3.55 7.14 -14.19
N PHE A 272 2.64 8.09 -13.92
CA PHE A 272 1.25 8.00 -14.37
C PHE A 272 0.77 9.21 -15.18
N ASP A 273 1.67 10.05 -15.67
CA ASP A 273 1.37 11.18 -16.56
C ASP A 273 0.30 12.15 -16.03
N GLU A 274 0.17 12.26 -14.71
CA GLU A 274 -0.87 13.04 -14.04
C GLU A 274 -2.31 12.63 -14.43
N LEU A 275 -2.51 11.39 -14.89
CA LEU A 275 -3.80 10.91 -15.38
C LEU A 275 -4.80 10.59 -14.25
N PHE A 276 -4.33 10.37 -13.03
CA PHE A 276 -5.19 10.04 -11.90
C PHE A 276 -5.54 11.26 -11.06
N LYS A 277 -6.76 11.27 -10.53
CA LYS A 277 -7.18 12.12 -9.42
C LYS A 277 -6.94 11.38 -8.10
N ALA A 278 -6.83 12.13 -7.01
CA ALA A 278 -6.68 11.57 -5.67
C ALA A 278 -7.82 10.61 -5.30
N THR A 279 -9.04 10.89 -5.74
CA THR A 279 -10.23 10.06 -5.53
C THR A 279 -10.11 8.68 -6.18
N ASP A 280 -9.32 8.56 -7.26
CA ASP A 280 -9.16 7.30 -7.99
C ASP A 280 -8.41 6.27 -7.16
N LEU A 281 -7.69 6.67 -6.11
CA LEU A 281 -7.07 5.75 -5.13
C LEU A 281 -8.10 4.89 -4.38
N THR A 282 -9.38 5.29 -4.38
CA THR A 282 -10.46 4.47 -3.84
C THR A 282 -10.85 3.31 -4.78
N GLN A 283 -10.43 3.32 -6.04
CA GLN A 283 -10.64 2.21 -6.97
C GLN A 283 -9.61 1.11 -6.67
N VAL A 284 -10.04 -0.15 -6.62
CA VAL A 284 -9.18 -1.28 -6.22
C VAL A 284 -7.94 -1.38 -7.10
N LYS A 285 -8.12 -1.35 -8.42
CA LYS A 285 -7.02 -1.51 -9.39
C LYS A 285 -6.00 -0.38 -9.27
N VAL A 286 -6.47 0.86 -9.14
CA VAL A 286 -5.60 2.05 -8.99
C VAL A 286 -4.89 2.04 -7.63
N GLY A 287 -5.61 1.78 -6.54
CA GLY A 287 -5.03 1.68 -5.20
C GLY A 287 -3.95 0.61 -5.09
N VAL A 288 -4.18 -0.56 -5.71
CA VAL A 288 -3.17 -1.63 -5.82
C VAL A 288 -1.98 -1.20 -6.67
N LEU A 289 -2.21 -0.55 -7.81
CA LEU A 289 -1.16 -0.08 -8.71
C LEU A 289 -0.21 0.90 -8.01
N PHE A 290 -0.75 1.90 -7.30
CA PHE A 290 0.07 2.85 -6.53
C PHE A 290 0.80 2.17 -5.37
N CYS A 291 0.13 1.30 -4.62
CA CYS A 291 0.73 0.54 -3.53
C CYS A 291 1.94 -0.29 -4.01
N ARG A 292 1.76 -1.07 -5.08
CA ARG A 292 2.80 -1.92 -5.65
C ARG A 292 3.94 -1.09 -6.24
N THR A 293 3.64 0.03 -6.90
CA THR A 293 4.67 0.94 -7.44
C THR A 293 5.57 1.49 -6.33
N LEU A 294 4.98 1.95 -5.22
CA LEU A 294 5.75 2.42 -4.07
C LEU A 294 6.62 1.30 -3.49
N LEU A 295 6.05 0.11 -3.28
CA LEU A 295 6.79 -1.05 -2.77
C LEU A 295 7.94 -1.44 -3.70
N SER A 296 7.75 -1.45 -5.02
CA SER A 296 8.81 -1.77 -5.98
C SER A 296 9.96 -0.78 -5.91
N LEU A 297 9.68 0.52 -5.84
CA LEU A 297 10.71 1.55 -5.68
C LEU A 297 11.49 1.39 -4.38
N LEU A 298 10.79 1.08 -3.28
CA LEU A 298 11.42 0.82 -1.98
C LEU A 298 12.28 -0.44 -2.03
N MET A 299 11.80 -1.52 -2.66
CA MET A 299 12.59 -2.74 -2.87
C MET A 299 13.80 -2.49 -3.77
N GLN A 300 13.72 -1.61 -4.77
CA GLN A 300 14.86 -1.21 -5.59
C GLN A 300 15.87 -0.36 -4.80
N LYS A 301 15.40 0.50 -3.88
CA LYS A 301 16.24 1.34 -3.03
C LYS A 301 17.04 0.53 -2.00
N PHE A 302 16.39 -0.44 -1.34
CA PHE A 302 16.95 -1.22 -0.22
C PHE A 302 17.38 -2.64 -0.65
N ARG A 303 17.79 -2.77 -1.90
CA ARG A 303 18.25 -4.03 -2.50
C ARG A 303 19.73 -4.27 -2.27
#